data_AF-A0A9P4H0U7-F1
#
_entry.id   AF-A0A9P4H0U7-F1
#
_cell.length_a   1.000
_cell.length_b   1.000
_cell.length_c   1.000
_cell.angle_alpha   90.00
_cell.angle_beta   90.00
_cell.angle_gamma   90.00
#
_symmetry.space_group_name_H-M   'P 1'
#
loop_
_entity.id
_entity.type
_entity.pdbx_description
1 polymer ?
#
loop_
_entity_poly.entity_id
_entity_poly.type
_entity_poly.pdbx_seq_one_letter_code
_entity_poly.pdbx_strand_id
1 'polypeptide(L)'
;MSEATRPKYDNLPGIDTAPDIYETPDLAEDVSTIQASTVVSESDGDDDQDRSAVHHQRLQTDQARNRFQPSRVDAQGVDFSDNIAAQRRSYRTSTRARRRRGEILGDDSDGEKETFVAKLARVKTELHELESEYQQKIATGDKSKIEEKDPKQHLEDMASRVDSIYALRRGGARGPEAQLDRTVKKFRDYKPFEPSPHLTQAIANQPPLPGTQIQRNQLEYVLDQAAQFDKRITQLETNLGLNGNTMPELSDRATFPVFTTLQRLEQTLGVIGDASTNNMDAAVQQIKKLTGDAEQLKETRLEAARTGSGTGSGDAKAVTYPDHEAKINALYGTLPSIDKLAPILPLVLERLRTLRLLHTSAWQADQVLTELETRQAKQEEEIKKWEGQLVIVEKSMEEATKAMHGNMKVVGDDVKRIEARVEKLLSEHPVE
;
A
#
# COMPACT_ATOMS: atom_id res chain seq x y z
N MET A 1 -24.22 40.98 24.01
CA MET A 1 -23.99 39.58 24.38
C MET A 1 -22.99 39.61 25.51
N SER A 2 -23.43 39.57 26.77
CA SER A 2 -22.51 39.50 27.91
C SER A 2 -21.88 38.11 27.91
N GLU A 3 -20.57 38.05 27.73
CA GLU A 3 -19.83 36.80 27.71
C GLU A 3 -20.00 36.04 29.04
N ALA A 4 -20.11 34.71 28.95
CA ALA A 4 -20.31 33.86 30.12
C ALA A 4 -19.07 33.94 31.04
N THR A 5 -19.31 34.14 32.34
CA THR A 5 -18.27 34.16 33.38
C THR A 5 -17.35 32.94 33.25
N ARG A 6 -16.04 33.17 33.11
CA ARG A 6 -15.03 32.12 32.96
C ARG A 6 -14.44 31.79 34.35
N PRO A 7 -14.88 30.71 35.03
CA PRO A 7 -14.55 30.44 36.43
C PRO A 7 -13.06 30.25 36.71
N LYS A 8 -12.25 29.98 35.69
CA LYS A 8 -10.79 29.88 35.78
C LYS A 8 -10.11 31.23 36.04
N TYR A 9 -10.72 32.34 35.62
CA TYR A 9 -10.10 33.67 35.62
C TYR A 9 -10.72 34.63 36.65
N ASP A 10 -11.89 34.32 37.20
CA ASP A 10 -12.62 35.17 38.17
C ASP A 10 -11.82 35.49 39.45
N ASN A 11 -10.86 34.65 39.83
CA ASN A 11 -10.02 34.84 41.02
C ASN A 11 -8.77 35.69 40.77
N LEU A 12 -8.50 36.10 39.53
CA LEU A 12 -7.34 36.94 39.21
C LEU A 12 -7.76 38.42 39.21
N PRO A 13 -7.10 39.28 40.01
CA PRO A 13 -7.35 40.72 39.94
C PRO A 13 -6.83 41.30 38.62
N GLY A 14 -7.66 42.11 37.95
CA GLY A 14 -7.28 42.83 36.71
C GLY A 14 -7.54 42.08 35.40
N ILE A 15 -8.46 41.10 35.37
CA ILE A 15 -8.91 40.50 34.12
C ILE A 15 -9.75 41.51 33.33
N ASP A 16 -9.37 41.71 32.07
CA ASP A 16 -10.11 42.53 31.14
C ASP A 16 -11.43 41.85 30.74
N THR A 17 -12.53 42.61 30.78
CA THR A 17 -13.89 42.17 30.39
C THR A 17 -14.35 42.80 29.09
N ALA A 18 -13.44 43.50 28.41
CA ALA A 18 -13.65 44.03 27.07
C ALA A 18 -13.83 42.88 26.05
N PRO A 19 -14.39 43.14 24.87
CA PRO A 19 -14.61 42.10 23.87
C PRO A 19 -13.29 41.40 23.49
N ASP A 20 -13.32 40.06 23.46
CA ASP A 20 -12.17 39.20 23.12
C ASP A 20 -11.57 39.51 21.75
N ILE A 21 -12.37 39.99 20.79
CA ILE A 21 -11.97 40.26 19.41
C ILE A 21 -12.45 41.65 19.00
N TYR A 22 -11.50 42.52 18.61
CA TYR A 22 -11.77 43.79 17.96
C TYR A 22 -11.47 43.65 16.46
N GLU A 23 -12.47 43.21 15.71
CA GLU A 23 -12.38 43.07 14.26
C GLU A 23 -13.08 44.23 13.53
N THR A 24 -12.58 44.56 12.34
CA THR A 24 -13.33 45.38 11.40
C THR A 24 -14.57 44.61 10.98
N PRO A 25 -15.75 45.26 10.82
CA PRO A 25 -16.95 44.55 10.39
C PRO A 25 -16.66 43.83 9.07
N ASP A 26 -17.04 42.55 8.99
CA ASP A 26 -16.90 41.75 7.77
C ASP A 26 -17.53 42.51 6.61
N LEU A 27 -16.67 43.00 5.73
CA LEU A 27 -17.10 43.49 4.43
C LEU A 27 -17.59 42.26 3.69
N ALA A 28 -18.85 42.26 3.25
CA ALA A 28 -19.37 41.19 2.41
C ALA A 28 -18.44 41.08 1.19
N GLU A 29 -17.60 40.03 1.15
CA GLU A 29 -16.66 39.76 0.05
C GLU A 29 -17.40 39.65 -1.30
N ASP A 30 -18.72 39.42 -1.25
CA ASP A 30 -19.65 39.40 -2.38
C ASP A 30 -20.06 40.78 -2.93
N VAL A 31 -19.82 41.89 -2.21
CA VAL A 31 -20.04 43.25 -2.71
C VAL A 31 -18.71 43.79 -3.25
N SER A 32 -18.22 43.12 -4.28
CA SER A 32 -17.05 43.55 -5.02
C SER A 32 -17.29 44.96 -5.58
N THR A 33 -16.56 45.94 -5.06
CA THR A 33 -16.46 47.31 -5.63
C THR A 33 -15.42 47.38 -6.75
N ILE A 34 -14.88 46.23 -7.17
CA ILE A 34 -13.98 46.12 -8.31
C ILE A 34 -14.86 45.82 -9.54
N GLN A 35 -14.75 46.68 -10.57
CA GLN A 35 -15.41 46.47 -11.86
C GLN A 35 -15.08 45.07 -12.38
N ALA A 36 -16.14 44.32 -12.73
CA ALA A 36 -16.09 42.96 -13.23
C ALA A 36 -15.30 42.83 -14.55
N SER A 37 -13.98 42.81 -14.45
CA SER A 37 -13.08 42.33 -15.50
C SER A 37 -11.86 41.72 -14.83
N THR A 38 -11.59 40.47 -15.16
CA THR A 38 -10.37 39.69 -14.85
C THR A 38 -10.26 39.02 -13.48
N VAL A 39 -11.34 38.44 -12.95
CA VAL A 39 -11.16 37.16 -12.22
C VAL A 39 -11.39 36.06 -13.23
N VAL A 40 -10.32 35.70 -13.94
CA VAL A 40 -10.25 34.48 -14.71
C VAL A 40 -10.35 33.35 -13.70
N SER A 41 -11.54 32.75 -13.57
CA SER A 41 -11.58 31.36 -13.16
C SER A 41 -10.75 30.60 -14.20
N GLU A 42 -9.74 29.85 -13.77
CA GLU A 42 -9.21 28.72 -14.56
C GLU A 42 -10.32 27.68 -14.70
N SER A 43 -11.41 28.05 -15.38
CA SER A 43 -12.32 27.08 -15.95
C SER A 43 -11.70 26.67 -17.27
N ASP A 44 -11.26 25.43 -17.29
CA ASP A 44 -10.82 24.64 -18.45
C ASP A 44 -11.95 24.59 -19.51
N GLY A 45 -12.18 25.73 -20.15
CA GLY A 45 -13.35 26.03 -20.95
C GLY A 45 -12.94 26.83 -22.18
N ASP A 46 -12.74 26.08 -23.26
CA ASP A 46 -12.66 26.57 -24.64
C ASP A 46 -11.62 27.67 -24.89
N ASP A 47 -10.35 27.36 -24.64
CA ASP A 47 -9.26 27.99 -25.39
C ASP A 47 -9.44 27.63 -26.88
N ASP A 48 -9.99 28.57 -27.64
CA ASP A 48 -9.82 28.79 -29.08
C ASP A 48 -9.26 27.58 -29.88
N GLN A 49 -9.99 26.47 -29.93
CA GLN A 49 -9.60 25.28 -30.72
C GLN A 49 -9.50 25.61 -32.22
N ASP A 50 -10.15 26.68 -32.65
CA ASP A 50 -10.13 27.16 -34.03
C ASP A 50 -8.97 28.14 -34.33
N ARG A 51 -8.23 28.64 -33.32
CA ARG A 51 -7.11 29.60 -33.54
C ARG A 51 -5.73 29.00 -33.31
N SER A 52 -5.61 27.87 -32.62
CA SER A 52 -4.32 27.20 -32.47
C SER A 52 -4.05 26.29 -33.66
N ALA A 53 -2.85 26.36 -34.26
CA ALA A 53 -2.39 25.40 -35.27
C ALA A 53 -2.12 23.99 -34.68
N VAL A 54 -2.61 23.73 -33.47
CA VAL A 54 -2.36 22.54 -32.67
C VAL A 54 -3.66 21.75 -32.55
N HIS A 55 -3.68 20.55 -33.13
CA HIS A 55 -4.80 19.64 -32.96
C HIS A 55 -4.81 19.04 -31.55
N HIS A 56 -5.64 19.59 -30.67
CA HIS A 56 -5.91 19.03 -29.35
C HIS A 56 -6.89 17.84 -29.46
N GLN A 57 -6.39 16.67 -29.88
CA GLN A 57 -7.20 15.47 -29.86
C GLN A 57 -7.34 14.93 -28.43
N ARG A 58 -8.56 14.93 -27.89
CA ARG A 58 -8.83 14.35 -26.56
C ARG A 58 -8.53 12.85 -26.57
N LEU A 59 -7.61 12.44 -25.70
CA LEU A 59 -7.22 11.04 -25.57
C LEU A 59 -8.36 10.26 -24.89
N GLN A 60 -9.07 9.45 -25.67
CA GLN A 60 -10.04 8.50 -25.14
C GLN A 60 -9.31 7.23 -24.71
N THR A 61 -8.96 7.15 -23.43
CA THR A 61 -8.18 6.06 -22.82
C THR A 61 -8.80 4.69 -23.06
N ASP A 62 -10.12 4.56 -22.98
CA ASP A 62 -10.82 3.28 -23.22
C ASP A 62 -10.74 2.83 -24.67
N GLN A 63 -10.91 3.75 -25.63
CA GLN A 63 -10.74 3.42 -27.04
C GLN A 63 -9.29 3.06 -27.37
N ALA A 64 -8.32 3.81 -26.82
CA ALA A 64 -6.91 3.50 -26.96
C ALA A 64 -6.58 2.13 -26.38
N ARG A 65 -7.09 1.80 -25.18
CA ARG A 65 -6.92 0.50 -24.54
C ARG A 65 -7.44 -0.63 -25.42
N ASN A 66 -8.65 -0.50 -25.96
CA ASN A 66 -9.22 -1.51 -26.86
C ASN A 66 -8.39 -1.70 -28.13
N ARG A 67 -7.80 -0.64 -28.68
CA ARG A 67 -6.93 -0.70 -29.86
C ARG A 67 -5.62 -1.43 -29.59
N PHE A 68 -5.00 -1.23 -28.42
CA PHE A 68 -3.68 -1.79 -28.09
C PHE A 68 -3.72 -3.10 -27.29
N GLN A 69 -4.83 -3.44 -26.64
CA GLN A 69 -5.01 -4.71 -25.91
C GLN A 69 -4.66 -5.99 -26.71
N PRO A 70 -4.95 -6.12 -28.02
CA PRO A 70 -4.57 -7.32 -28.77
C PRO A 70 -3.11 -7.35 -29.24
N SER A 71 -2.36 -6.25 -29.08
CA SER A 71 -0.96 -6.18 -29.47
C SER A 71 -0.06 -6.70 -28.34
N ARG A 72 0.79 -7.68 -28.63
CA ARG A 72 1.83 -8.15 -27.70
C ARG A 72 3.20 -7.73 -28.22
N VAL A 73 4.02 -7.19 -27.34
CA VAL A 73 5.37 -6.73 -27.66
C VAL A 73 6.36 -7.74 -27.10
N ASP A 74 7.23 -8.28 -27.95
CA ASP A 74 8.36 -9.08 -27.55
C ASP A 74 9.61 -8.18 -27.45
N ALA A 75 10.27 -8.26 -26.30
CA ALA A 75 11.46 -7.49 -25.95
C ALA A 75 12.73 -8.35 -25.84
N GLN A 76 12.65 -9.66 -26.13
CA GLN A 76 13.83 -10.52 -26.05
C GLN A 76 14.85 -10.17 -27.15
N GLY A 77 16.09 -9.88 -26.74
CA GLY A 77 17.22 -9.64 -27.66
C GLY A 77 17.27 -8.24 -28.29
N VAL A 78 16.48 -7.28 -27.78
CA VAL A 78 16.59 -5.87 -28.16
C VAL A 78 17.72 -5.24 -27.34
N ASP A 79 18.76 -4.82 -28.03
CA ASP A 79 19.91 -4.11 -27.46
C ASP A 79 19.99 -2.74 -28.14
N PHE A 80 19.86 -1.68 -27.34
CA PHE A 80 20.02 -0.28 -27.77
C PHE A 80 21.42 0.26 -27.46
N SER A 81 22.36 -0.58 -27.01
CA SER A 81 23.76 -0.20 -27.02
C SER A 81 24.10 0.19 -28.47
N ASP A 82 24.77 1.34 -28.62
CA ASP A 82 24.89 2.13 -29.86
C ASP A 82 25.81 1.48 -30.92
N ASN A 83 25.75 0.16 -31.02
CA ASN A 83 26.61 -0.68 -31.83
C ASN A 83 26.03 -0.80 -33.25
N ILE A 84 26.43 0.13 -34.11
CA ILE A 84 25.95 0.31 -35.49
C ILE A 84 26.17 -0.93 -36.39
N ALA A 85 26.99 -1.90 -35.96
CA ALA A 85 27.30 -3.12 -36.72
C ALA A 85 26.22 -4.20 -36.69
N ALA A 86 25.25 -4.14 -35.76
CA ALA A 86 24.15 -5.09 -35.73
C ALA A 86 22.91 -4.52 -36.45
N GLN A 87 22.36 -5.27 -37.40
CA GLN A 87 21.09 -4.96 -38.07
C GLN A 87 20.05 -4.51 -37.03
N ARG A 88 19.57 -3.26 -37.17
CA ARG A 88 18.70 -2.54 -36.22
C ARG A 88 17.67 -3.46 -35.56
N ARG A 89 17.92 -3.89 -34.33
CA ARG A 89 17.01 -4.73 -33.55
C ARG A 89 15.98 -3.81 -32.89
N SER A 90 14.74 -3.86 -33.35
CA SER A 90 13.62 -3.16 -32.73
C SER A 90 12.72 -4.11 -31.97
N TYR A 91 11.91 -3.57 -31.06
CA TYR A 91 10.80 -4.30 -30.46
C TYR A 91 9.94 -4.96 -31.56
N ARG A 92 9.62 -6.24 -31.38
CA ARG A 92 8.77 -6.98 -32.33
C ARG A 92 7.36 -7.03 -31.78
N THR A 93 6.41 -6.40 -32.46
CA THR A 93 4.99 -6.48 -32.09
C THR A 93 4.32 -7.59 -32.90
N SER A 94 3.63 -8.50 -32.21
CA SER A 94 2.81 -9.53 -32.85
C SER A 94 1.35 -9.31 -32.46
N THR A 95 0.48 -9.22 -33.47
CA THR A 95 -0.98 -9.21 -33.27
C THR A 95 -1.53 -10.58 -33.60
N ARG A 96 -2.47 -11.08 -32.77
CA ARG A 96 -3.07 -12.42 -32.93
C ARG A 96 -3.73 -12.63 -34.31
N ALA A 97 -4.17 -11.53 -34.96
CA ALA A 97 -4.75 -11.56 -36.31
C ALA A 97 -3.72 -11.89 -37.42
N ARG A 98 -2.45 -11.50 -37.26
CA ARG A 98 -1.41 -11.72 -38.28
C ARG A 98 -0.91 -13.17 -38.36
N ARG A 99 -1.05 -13.95 -37.29
CA ARG A 99 -0.71 -15.40 -37.28
C ARG A 99 -1.60 -16.25 -38.21
N ARG A 100 -2.75 -15.74 -38.64
CA ARG A 100 -3.67 -16.46 -39.55
C ARG A 100 -3.36 -16.24 -41.05
N ARG A 101 -2.46 -15.33 -41.40
CA ARG A 101 -2.21 -14.91 -42.79
C ARG A 101 -0.80 -15.23 -43.31
N GLY A 102 -0.10 -16.20 -42.71
CA GLY A 102 1.11 -16.83 -43.30
C GLY A 102 2.32 -15.95 -43.61
N GLU A 103 2.27 -14.63 -43.43
CA GLU A 103 3.42 -13.73 -43.58
C GLU A 103 4.17 -13.63 -42.25
N ILE A 104 5.00 -14.63 -41.98
CA ILE A 104 6.11 -14.51 -41.04
C ILE A 104 7.32 -14.09 -41.88
N LEU A 105 7.63 -12.80 -41.86
CA LEU A 105 8.87 -12.29 -42.45
C LEU A 105 9.99 -12.56 -41.43
N GLY A 106 10.70 -13.67 -41.59
CA GLY A 106 11.81 -14.07 -40.74
C GLY A 106 12.13 -15.53 -40.97
N ASP A 107 13.34 -15.80 -41.44
CA ASP A 107 13.88 -17.14 -41.64
C ASP A 107 13.81 -17.95 -40.33
N ASP A 108 12.93 -18.96 -40.29
CA ASP A 108 12.71 -19.83 -39.14
C ASP A 108 13.84 -20.88 -38.97
N SER A 109 15.01 -20.70 -39.58
CA SER A 109 16.13 -21.65 -39.55
C SER A 109 16.99 -21.65 -38.26
N ASP A 110 16.49 -21.10 -37.15
CA ASP A 110 17.23 -21.09 -35.86
C ASP A 110 16.33 -21.42 -34.65
N GLY A 111 15.32 -22.26 -34.89
CA GLY A 111 14.43 -22.80 -33.87
C GLY A 111 15.11 -23.86 -33.00
N GLU A 112 15.60 -23.41 -31.84
CA GLU A 112 16.07 -24.17 -30.66
C GLU A 112 17.53 -24.62 -30.68
N LYS A 113 18.37 -23.93 -29.88
CA LYS A 113 19.68 -24.46 -29.47
C LYS A 113 19.44 -25.73 -28.64
N GLU A 114 19.67 -26.90 -29.25
CA GLU A 114 19.57 -28.21 -28.59
C GLU A 114 20.34 -28.22 -27.24
N THR A 115 19.74 -28.81 -26.19
CA THR A 115 20.43 -29.00 -24.90
C THR A 115 21.68 -29.86 -25.08
N PHE A 116 22.74 -29.62 -24.29
CA PHE A 116 24.02 -30.35 -24.41
C PHE A 116 23.85 -31.88 -24.36
N VAL A 117 22.86 -32.37 -23.60
CA VAL A 117 22.52 -33.79 -23.49
C VAL A 117 21.92 -34.32 -24.80
N ALA A 118 21.00 -33.58 -25.43
CA ALA A 118 20.43 -33.93 -26.73
C ALA A 118 21.51 -33.92 -27.82
N LYS A 119 22.39 -32.91 -27.81
CA LYS A 119 23.51 -32.80 -28.74
C LYS A 119 24.48 -33.98 -28.62
N LEU A 120 24.80 -34.41 -27.40
CA LEU A 120 25.68 -35.55 -27.16
C LEU A 120 25.04 -36.88 -27.59
N ALA A 121 23.73 -37.05 -27.37
CA ALA A 121 23.00 -38.22 -27.83
C ALA A 121 22.99 -38.31 -29.37
N ARG A 122 22.81 -37.18 -30.05
CA ARG A 122 22.85 -37.09 -31.51
C ARG A 122 24.23 -37.43 -32.07
N VAL A 123 25.29 -36.90 -31.47
CA VAL A 123 26.67 -37.23 -31.89
C VAL A 123 26.97 -38.71 -31.70
N LYS A 124 26.42 -39.36 -30.67
CA LYS A 124 26.55 -40.82 -30.50
C LYS A 124 25.85 -41.61 -31.62
N THR A 125 24.66 -41.19 -32.03
CA THR A 125 23.96 -41.85 -33.15
C THR A 125 24.69 -41.63 -34.47
N GLU A 126 25.18 -40.41 -34.72
CA GLU A 126 25.98 -40.08 -35.91
C GLU A 126 27.31 -40.87 -35.94
N LEU A 127 27.98 -41.05 -34.80
CA LEU A 127 29.23 -41.82 -34.71
C LEU A 127 28.98 -43.32 -34.93
N HIS A 128 27.87 -43.86 -34.40
CA HIS A 128 27.49 -45.25 -34.62
C HIS A 128 27.05 -45.52 -36.07
N GLU A 129 26.39 -44.55 -36.71
CA GLU A 129 26.07 -44.60 -38.14
C GLU A 129 27.35 -44.62 -38.99
N LEU A 130 28.32 -43.74 -38.69
CA LEU A 130 29.63 -43.74 -39.35
C LEU A 130 30.41 -45.04 -39.15
N GLU A 131 30.33 -45.65 -37.97
CA GLU A 131 30.93 -46.96 -37.70
C GLU A 131 30.31 -48.05 -38.59
N SER A 132 28.98 -48.04 -38.74
CA SER A 132 28.25 -48.98 -39.60
C SER A 132 28.61 -48.78 -41.08
N GLU A 133 28.64 -47.54 -41.56
CA GLU A 133 29.05 -47.21 -42.92
C GLU A 133 30.49 -47.65 -43.21
N TYR A 134 31.39 -47.49 -42.24
CA TYR A 134 32.77 -47.91 -42.36
C TYR A 134 32.90 -49.44 -42.43
N GLN A 135 32.13 -50.18 -41.63
CA GLN A 135 32.07 -51.65 -41.72
C GLN A 135 31.49 -52.13 -43.05
N GLN A 136 30.46 -51.46 -43.57
CA GLN A 136 29.91 -51.74 -44.90
C GLN A 136 30.94 -51.49 -46.01
N LYS A 137 31.70 -50.39 -45.94
CA LYS A 137 32.78 -50.08 -46.90
C LYS A 137 33.92 -51.10 -46.88
N ILE A 138 34.23 -51.67 -45.71
CA ILE A 138 35.18 -52.80 -45.60
C ILE A 138 34.61 -54.05 -46.28
N ALA A 139 33.33 -54.34 -46.10
CA ALA A 139 32.68 -55.51 -46.69
C ALA A 139 32.51 -55.42 -48.21
N THR A 140 32.31 -54.21 -48.76
CA THR A 140 32.18 -53.98 -50.20
C THR A 140 33.54 -53.89 -50.93
N GLY A 141 34.65 -53.86 -50.19
CA GLY A 141 35.99 -53.99 -50.76
C GLY A 141 36.45 -52.82 -51.62
N ASP A 142 36.06 -51.59 -51.27
CA ASP A 142 36.56 -50.38 -51.95
C ASP A 142 38.02 -50.12 -51.58
N LYS A 143 38.93 -50.30 -52.56
CA LYS A 143 40.38 -50.09 -52.44
C LYS A 143 40.82 -48.69 -52.87
N SER A 144 40.02 -47.66 -52.63
CA SER A 144 40.55 -46.29 -52.73
C SER A 144 41.49 -46.07 -51.54
N LYS A 145 42.80 -46.23 -51.78
CA LYS A 145 43.86 -45.84 -50.84
C LYS A 145 43.66 -44.38 -50.46
N ILE A 146 43.25 -44.14 -49.22
CA ILE A 146 43.40 -42.84 -48.57
C ILE A 146 44.56 -43.06 -47.61
N GLU A 147 45.72 -42.49 -47.95
CA GLU A 147 46.89 -42.41 -47.08
C GLU A 147 46.62 -41.37 -45.98
N GLU A 148 45.74 -41.70 -45.05
CA GLU A 148 45.70 -41.10 -43.73
C GLU A 148 45.52 -42.23 -42.72
N LYS A 149 46.08 -42.08 -41.52
CA LYS A 149 46.13 -43.10 -40.46
C LYS A 149 44.81 -43.86 -40.33
N ASP A 150 44.92 -45.14 -40.01
CA ASP A 150 43.78 -46.08 -39.91
C ASP A 150 42.53 -45.37 -39.34
N PRO A 151 41.46 -45.17 -40.14
CA PRO A 151 40.25 -44.46 -39.68
C PRO A 151 39.60 -45.13 -38.46
N LYS A 152 39.92 -46.41 -38.22
CA LYS A 152 39.62 -47.14 -36.99
C LYS A 152 40.24 -46.52 -35.75
N GLN A 153 41.51 -46.12 -35.80
CA GLN A 153 42.21 -45.50 -34.68
C GLN A 153 41.58 -44.15 -34.31
N HIS A 154 41.20 -43.35 -35.31
CA HIS A 154 40.52 -42.08 -35.07
C HIS A 154 39.11 -42.25 -34.48
N LEU A 155 38.37 -43.27 -34.93
CA LEU A 155 37.07 -43.61 -34.36
C LEU A 155 37.18 -44.10 -32.91
N GLU A 156 38.18 -44.92 -32.62
CA GLU A 156 38.49 -45.42 -31.28
C GLU A 156 38.97 -44.30 -30.34
N ASP A 157 39.77 -43.36 -30.85
CA ASP A 157 40.18 -42.15 -30.15
C ASP A 157 38.98 -41.23 -29.83
N MET A 158 38.02 -41.10 -30.76
CA MET A 158 36.81 -40.31 -30.53
C MET A 158 35.86 -40.99 -29.53
N ALA A 159 35.67 -42.31 -29.64
CA ALA A 159 34.87 -43.09 -28.71
C ALA A 159 35.44 -43.06 -27.29
N SER A 160 36.76 -43.26 -27.14
CA SER A 160 37.45 -43.21 -25.83
C SER A 160 37.41 -41.80 -25.21
N ARG A 161 37.47 -40.73 -26.01
CA ARG A 161 37.27 -39.35 -25.53
C ARG A 161 35.84 -39.11 -25.06
N VAL A 162 34.84 -39.58 -25.79
CA VAL A 162 33.43 -39.45 -25.37
C VAL A 162 33.16 -40.27 -24.09
N ASP A 163 33.75 -41.45 -23.97
CA ASP A 163 33.62 -42.30 -22.78
C ASP A 163 34.41 -41.77 -21.58
N SER A 164 35.57 -41.15 -21.77
CA SER A 164 36.30 -40.47 -20.69
C SER A 164 35.53 -39.25 -20.17
N ILE A 165 34.84 -38.48 -21.03
CA ILE A 165 33.93 -37.39 -20.62
C ILE A 165 32.75 -37.96 -19.82
N TYR A 166 32.23 -39.14 -20.20
CA TYR A 166 31.17 -39.83 -19.47
C TYR A 166 31.65 -40.37 -18.11
N ALA A 167 32.87 -40.93 -18.06
CA ALA A 167 33.50 -41.46 -16.85
C ALA A 167 33.86 -40.35 -15.86
N LEU A 168 34.35 -39.19 -16.34
CA LEU A 168 34.63 -38.03 -15.51
C LEU A 168 33.36 -37.45 -14.87
N ARG A 169 32.19 -37.64 -15.51
CA ARG A 169 30.89 -37.20 -14.99
C ARG A 169 30.25 -38.20 -14.02
N ARG A 170 30.44 -39.53 -14.20
CA ARG A 170 29.92 -40.55 -13.26
C ARG A 170 30.87 -40.83 -12.09
N GLY A 171 32.17 -40.77 -12.31
CA GLY A 171 33.21 -40.95 -11.31
C GLY A 171 33.63 -39.62 -10.72
N GLY A 172 32.84 -39.11 -9.77
CA GLY A 172 33.16 -37.89 -9.04
C GLY A 172 34.60 -37.96 -8.49
N ALA A 173 35.42 -36.98 -8.89
CA ALA A 173 36.82 -36.89 -8.53
C ALA A 173 37.00 -37.00 -7.01
N ARG A 174 37.79 -37.97 -6.56
CA ARG A 174 38.21 -38.14 -5.15
C ARG A 174 39.36 -37.18 -4.81
N GLY A 175 39.26 -35.94 -5.27
CA GLY A 175 40.26 -34.90 -5.10
C GLY A 175 39.93 -33.96 -3.93
N PRO A 176 40.93 -33.18 -3.46
CA PRO A 176 40.74 -32.14 -2.44
C PRO A 176 39.65 -31.11 -2.82
N GLU A 177 39.39 -30.91 -4.11
CA GLU A 177 38.29 -30.07 -4.61
C GLU A 177 36.90 -30.63 -4.26
N ALA A 178 36.68 -31.94 -4.31
CA ALA A 178 35.42 -32.57 -3.91
C ALA A 178 35.21 -32.56 -2.39
N GLN A 179 36.30 -32.52 -1.61
CA GLN A 179 36.23 -32.31 -0.16
C GLN A 179 35.84 -30.87 0.17
N LEU A 180 36.38 -29.90 -0.58
CA LEU A 180 36.02 -28.48 -0.47
C LEU A 180 34.57 -28.23 -0.92
N ASP A 181 34.12 -28.87 -1.99
CA ASP A 181 32.72 -28.80 -2.41
C ASP A 181 31.78 -29.43 -1.37
N ARG A 182 32.21 -30.47 -0.67
CA ARG A 182 31.43 -31.08 0.41
C ARG A 182 31.36 -30.19 1.65
N THR A 183 32.43 -29.46 1.99
CA THR A 183 32.40 -28.49 3.10
C THR A 183 31.61 -27.25 2.72
N VAL A 184 31.75 -26.73 1.50
CA VAL A 184 30.94 -25.62 0.98
C VAL A 184 29.46 -25.97 0.93
N LYS A 185 29.09 -27.21 0.54
CA LYS A 185 27.71 -27.68 0.62
C LYS A 185 27.19 -27.72 2.07
N LYS A 186 27.99 -28.20 3.03
CA LYS A 186 27.63 -28.15 4.46
C LYS A 186 27.41 -26.72 4.98
N PHE A 187 28.18 -25.74 4.50
CA PHE A 187 27.97 -24.34 4.86
C PHE A 187 26.76 -23.72 4.16
N ARG A 188 26.47 -24.10 2.91
CA ARG A 188 25.26 -23.67 2.19
C ARG A 188 23.99 -24.28 2.77
N ASP A 189 24.08 -25.50 3.30
CA ASP A 189 22.98 -26.22 3.94
C ASP A 189 22.83 -25.87 5.43
N TYR A 190 23.72 -25.03 5.98
CA TYR A 190 23.60 -24.53 7.34
C TYR A 190 22.44 -23.53 7.40
N LYS A 191 21.30 -23.99 7.93
CA LYS A 191 20.17 -23.11 8.26
C LYS A 191 20.54 -22.30 9.50
N PRO A 192 20.57 -20.95 9.43
CA PRO A 192 20.73 -20.11 10.61
C PRO A 192 19.65 -20.48 11.64
N PHE A 193 20.05 -20.57 12.91
CA PHE A 193 19.23 -20.85 14.10
C PHE A 193 17.72 -20.91 13.84
N GLU A 194 17.16 -22.13 13.80
CA GLU A 194 15.71 -22.29 13.85
C GLU A 194 15.20 -21.64 15.15
N PRO A 195 14.08 -20.88 15.10
CA PRO A 195 13.49 -20.30 16.31
C PRO A 195 13.25 -21.44 17.30
N SER A 196 13.71 -21.26 18.54
CA SER A 196 13.72 -22.33 19.52
C SER A 196 12.33 -22.98 19.63
N PRO A 197 12.24 -24.32 19.74
CA PRO A 197 10.94 -25.01 19.84
C PRO A 197 10.10 -24.46 21.01
N HIS A 198 10.76 -23.96 22.07
CA HIS A 198 10.13 -23.25 23.17
C HIS A 198 9.47 -21.91 22.79
N LEU A 199 10.07 -21.10 21.91
CA LEU A 199 9.45 -19.87 21.41
C LEU A 199 8.24 -20.18 20.52
N THR A 200 8.35 -21.17 19.63
CA THR A 200 7.21 -21.60 18.78
C THR A 200 6.06 -22.17 19.60
N GLN A 201 6.33 -22.95 20.65
CA GLN A 201 5.31 -23.45 21.56
C GLN A 201 4.71 -22.34 22.43
N ALA A 202 5.51 -21.35 22.83
CA ALA A 202 5.01 -20.17 23.54
C ALA A 202 4.09 -19.30 22.67
N ILE A 203 4.39 -19.17 21.37
CA ILE A 203 3.54 -18.46 20.39
C ILE A 203 2.24 -19.24 20.10
N ALA A 204 2.30 -20.58 20.05
CA ALA A 204 1.12 -21.43 19.84
C ALA A 204 0.17 -21.47 21.06
N ASN A 205 0.70 -21.29 22.27
CA ASN A 205 -0.06 -21.31 23.52
C ASN A 205 -0.57 -19.92 23.95
N GLN A 206 -0.16 -18.85 23.27
CA GLN A 206 -0.77 -17.54 23.48
C GLN A 206 -2.12 -17.46 22.75
N PRO A 207 -3.15 -16.85 23.35
CA PRO A 207 -4.37 -16.56 22.63
C PRO A 207 -4.01 -15.71 21.40
N PRO A 208 -4.58 -16.01 20.21
CA PRO A 208 -4.24 -15.29 19.00
C PRO A 208 -4.50 -13.80 19.24
N LEU A 209 -3.46 -12.98 19.02
CA LEU A 209 -3.59 -11.54 18.95
C LEU A 209 -4.81 -11.19 18.09
N PRO A 210 -5.71 -10.31 18.55
CA PRO A 210 -6.92 -9.96 17.80
C PRO A 210 -6.51 -9.44 16.42
N GLY A 211 -6.76 -10.23 15.37
CA GLY A 211 -6.56 -9.81 13.97
C GLY A 211 -5.63 -10.65 13.10
N THR A 212 -4.86 -11.61 13.61
CA THR A 212 -3.88 -12.34 12.75
C THR A 212 -4.46 -13.57 12.03
N GLN A 213 -5.62 -14.07 12.46
CA GLN A 213 -6.35 -15.16 11.81
C GLN A 213 -7.86 -14.87 11.74
N ILE A 214 -8.23 -13.63 11.41
CA ILE A 214 -9.50 -13.45 10.69
C ILE A 214 -9.30 -14.27 9.42
N GLN A 215 -10.03 -15.39 9.31
CA GLN A 215 -9.87 -16.37 8.24
C GLN A 215 -9.73 -15.61 6.93
N ARG A 216 -8.67 -15.84 6.16
CA ARG A 216 -8.39 -15.09 4.92
C ARG A 216 -9.65 -14.95 4.04
N ASN A 217 -10.51 -15.98 4.07
CA ASN A 217 -11.81 -16.04 3.43
C ASN A 217 -12.86 -15.06 4.01
N GLN A 218 -12.90 -14.87 5.34
CA GLN A 218 -13.73 -13.85 5.99
C GLN A 218 -13.24 -12.44 5.69
N LEU A 219 -11.92 -12.22 5.64
CA LEU A 219 -11.35 -10.94 5.25
C LEU A 219 -11.63 -10.65 3.77
N GLU A 220 -11.45 -11.63 2.89
CA GLU A 220 -11.79 -11.53 1.47
C GLU A 220 -13.27 -11.24 1.26
N TYR A 221 -14.16 -11.88 2.04
CA TYR A 221 -15.59 -11.58 2.03
C TYR A 221 -15.90 -10.15 2.49
N VAL A 222 -15.27 -9.67 3.57
CA VAL A 222 -15.45 -8.29 4.05
C VAL A 222 -14.87 -7.28 3.06
N LEU A 223 -13.76 -7.58 2.40
CA LEU A 223 -13.17 -6.73 1.36
C LEU A 223 -14.03 -6.68 0.10
N ASP A 224 -14.58 -7.82 -0.34
CA ASP A 224 -15.51 -7.85 -1.48
C ASP A 224 -16.80 -7.10 -1.16
N GLN A 225 -17.32 -7.27 0.07
CA GLN A 225 -18.47 -6.51 0.55
C GLN A 225 -18.17 -5.01 0.61
N ALA A 226 -16.99 -4.61 1.10
CA ALA A 226 -16.55 -3.22 1.11
C ALA A 226 -16.41 -2.66 -0.32
N ALA A 227 -15.83 -3.42 -1.25
CA ALA A 227 -15.72 -3.05 -2.65
C ALA A 227 -17.10 -2.96 -3.33
N GLN A 228 -18.07 -3.79 -2.94
CA GLN A 228 -19.45 -3.69 -3.43
C GLN A 228 -20.14 -2.44 -2.90
N PHE A 229 -19.95 -2.09 -1.62
CA PHE A 229 -20.47 -0.85 -1.06
C PHE A 229 -19.84 0.37 -1.72
N ASP A 230 -18.52 0.36 -1.97
CA ASP A 230 -17.81 1.43 -2.66
C ASP A 230 -18.30 1.60 -4.11
N LYS A 231 -18.50 0.50 -4.84
CA LYS A 231 -19.16 0.53 -6.17
C LYS A 231 -20.57 1.12 -6.12
N ARG A 232 -21.34 0.82 -5.07
CA ARG A 232 -22.70 1.36 -4.92
C ARG A 232 -22.66 2.84 -4.53
N ILE A 233 -21.71 3.26 -3.69
CA ILE A 233 -21.51 4.66 -3.30
C ILE A 233 -21.09 5.47 -4.52
N THR A 234 -20.10 5.02 -5.28
CA THR A 234 -19.67 5.67 -6.53
C THR A 234 -20.81 5.74 -7.56
N GLN A 235 -21.67 4.71 -7.66
CA GLN A 235 -22.88 4.80 -8.47
C GLN A 235 -23.86 5.87 -7.96
N LEU A 236 -24.04 6.00 -6.65
CA LEU A 236 -24.88 7.05 -6.06
C LEU A 236 -24.26 8.45 -6.25
N GLU A 237 -22.95 8.59 -6.09
CA GLU A 237 -22.19 9.83 -6.31
C GLU A 237 -22.29 10.26 -7.78
N THR A 238 -22.10 9.34 -8.73
CA THR A 238 -22.25 9.63 -10.16
C THR A 238 -23.68 10.00 -10.53
N ASN A 239 -24.69 9.33 -9.96
CA ASN A 239 -26.10 9.68 -10.16
C ASN A 239 -26.46 11.04 -9.55
N LEU A 240 -25.86 11.40 -8.42
CA LEU A 240 -26.04 12.70 -7.77
C LEU A 240 -25.15 13.80 -8.38
N GLY A 241 -24.22 13.43 -9.26
CA GLY A 241 -23.24 14.35 -9.85
C GLY A 241 -22.21 14.88 -8.85
N LEU A 242 -22.04 14.23 -7.69
CA LEU A 242 -21.07 14.60 -6.66
C LEU A 242 -19.66 14.21 -7.11
N ASN A 243 -19.02 15.08 -7.88
CA ASN A 243 -17.58 15.03 -8.16
C ASN A 243 -16.82 15.83 -7.11
N GLY A 244 -15.48 15.68 -7.03
CA GLY A 244 -14.64 16.34 -6.02
C GLY A 244 -14.82 17.87 -5.89
N ASN A 245 -15.34 18.55 -6.92
CA ASN A 245 -15.62 19.99 -6.94
C ASN A 245 -17.06 20.36 -6.49
N THR A 246 -17.90 19.37 -6.24
CA THR A 246 -19.31 19.50 -5.83
C THR A 246 -19.57 18.81 -4.49
N MET A 247 -18.52 18.29 -3.85
CA MET A 247 -18.64 17.74 -2.50
C MET A 247 -18.88 18.87 -1.50
N PRO A 248 -19.98 18.82 -0.72
CA PRO A 248 -20.38 19.92 0.16
C PRO A 248 -19.36 20.24 1.27
N GLU A 249 -18.41 19.35 1.58
CA GLU A 249 -17.31 19.59 2.52
C GLU A 249 -16.03 20.17 1.86
N LEU A 250 -15.86 20.07 0.54
CA LEU A 250 -14.59 20.41 -0.14
C LEU A 250 -14.67 21.65 -1.04
N SER A 251 -15.86 22.13 -1.37
CA SER A 251 -16.05 23.26 -2.29
C SER A 251 -16.86 24.39 -1.66
N ASP A 252 -16.41 25.64 -1.85
CA ASP A 252 -17.14 26.88 -1.49
C ASP A 252 -18.53 26.99 -2.17
N ARG A 253 -18.74 26.23 -3.25
CA ARG A 253 -20.05 26.04 -3.90
C ARG A 253 -20.66 24.71 -3.47
N ALA A 254 -21.08 24.62 -2.22
CA ALA A 254 -21.85 23.47 -1.75
C ALA A 254 -23.05 23.23 -2.70
N THR A 255 -23.25 21.98 -3.12
CA THR A 255 -24.46 21.61 -3.84
C THR A 255 -25.67 21.98 -3.00
N PHE A 256 -26.59 22.76 -3.57
CA PHE A 256 -27.87 23.03 -2.93
C PHE A 256 -28.53 21.70 -2.53
N PRO A 257 -29.20 21.62 -1.37
CA PRO A 257 -29.81 20.37 -0.93
C PRO A 257 -30.76 19.86 -2.02
N VAL A 258 -30.48 18.67 -2.57
CA VAL A 258 -31.27 18.11 -3.68
C VAL A 258 -32.74 18.05 -3.32
N PHE A 259 -33.05 17.74 -2.06
CA PHE A 259 -34.42 17.72 -1.57
C PHE A 259 -35.09 19.10 -1.59
N THR A 260 -34.43 20.17 -1.14
CA THR A 260 -35.04 21.51 -1.09
C THR A 260 -35.17 22.11 -2.49
N THR A 261 -34.23 21.83 -3.39
CA THR A 261 -34.33 22.24 -4.80
C THR A 261 -35.42 21.49 -5.55
N LEU A 262 -35.58 20.18 -5.31
CA LEU A 262 -36.67 19.39 -5.88
C LEU A 262 -38.01 19.85 -5.31
N GLN A 263 -38.11 20.09 -3.99
CA GLN A 263 -39.32 20.64 -3.37
C GLN A 263 -39.66 22.03 -3.93
N ARG A 264 -38.65 22.89 -4.17
CA ARG A 264 -38.87 24.19 -4.81
C ARG A 264 -39.34 24.01 -6.26
N LEU A 265 -38.75 23.09 -7.02
CA LEU A 265 -39.18 22.77 -8.38
C LEU A 265 -40.61 22.22 -8.41
N GLU A 266 -40.96 21.33 -7.48
CA GLU A 266 -42.31 20.81 -7.28
C GLU A 266 -43.30 21.94 -6.95
N GLN A 267 -42.94 22.85 -6.05
CA GLN A 267 -43.75 24.04 -5.75
C GLN A 267 -43.90 24.94 -6.99
N THR A 268 -42.82 25.17 -7.76
CA THR A 268 -42.92 25.96 -9.00
C THR A 268 -43.76 25.27 -10.07
N LEU A 269 -43.68 23.95 -10.17
CA LEU A 269 -44.48 23.15 -11.09
C LEU A 269 -45.96 23.14 -10.66
N GLY A 270 -46.22 23.08 -9.36
CA GLY A 270 -47.55 23.24 -8.78
C GLY A 270 -48.13 24.62 -9.10
N VAL A 271 -47.34 25.69 -8.94
CA VAL A 271 -47.74 27.05 -9.32
C VAL A 271 -48.02 27.17 -10.82
N ILE A 272 -47.21 26.54 -11.67
CA ILE A 272 -47.44 26.51 -13.13
C ILE A 272 -48.71 25.71 -13.46
N GLY A 273 -48.96 24.60 -12.76
CA GLY A 273 -50.20 23.81 -12.86
C GLY A 273 -51.43 24.61 -12.45
N ASP A 274 -51.36 25.33 -11.34
CA ASP A 274 -52.44 26.18 -10.83
C ASP A 274 -52.66 27.43 -11.69
N ALA A 275 -51.58 27.99 -12.26
CA ALA A 275 -51.66 29.08 -13.24
C ALA A 275 -52.30 28.61 -14.55
N SER A 276 -52.04 27.35 -14.98
CA SER A 276 -52.68 26.77 -16.17
C SER A 276 -54.19 26.53 -16.00
N THR A 277 -54.67 26.47 -14.76
CA THR A 277 -56.08 26.22 -14.42
C THR A 277 -56.85 27.47 -13.99
N ASN A 278 -56.30 28.68 -14.14
CA ASN A 278 -56.90 29.98 -13.75
C ASN A 278 -57.33 30.10 -12.27
N ASN A 279 -57.01 29.13 -11.41
CA ASN A 279 -57.38 29.13 -9.99
C ASN A 279 -56.48 30.02 -9.13
N MET A 280 -55.29 30.37 -9.62
CA MET A 280 -54.32 31.23 -8.94
C MET A 280 -54.86 32.64 -8.68
N ASP A 281 -55.52 33.26 -9.66
CA ASP A 281 -56.07 34.61 -9.47
C ASP A 281 -57.23 34.62 -8.46
N ALA A 282 -58.05 33.57 -8.44
CA ALA A 282 -59.11 33.41 -7.44
C ALA A 282 -58.54 33.18 -6.03
N ALA A 283 -57.51 32.33 -5.90
CA ALA A 283 -56.84 32.08 -4.62
C ALA A 283 -56.07 33.31 -4.11
N VAL A 284 -55.38 34.05 -4.98
CA VAL A 284 -54.66 35.29 -4.64
C VAL A 284 -55.64 36.38 -4.20
N GLN A 285 -56.81 36.50 -4.84
CA GLN A 285 -57.86 37.42 -4.39
C GLN A 285 -58.44 37.01 -3.03
N GLN A 286 -58.62 35.72 -2.78
CA GLN A 286 -59.05 35.22 -1.47
C GLN A 286 -58.00 35.42 -0.39
N ILE A 287 -56.70 35.21 -0.68
CA ILE A 287 -55.60 35.47 0.25
C ILE A 287 -55.53 36.96 0.56
N LYS A 288 -55.58 37.85 -0.44
CA LYS A 288 -55.60 39.31 -0.19
C LYS A 288 -56.79 39.73 0.67
N LYS A 289 -57.96 39.13 0.45
CA LYS A 289 -59.14 39.36 1.29
C LYS A 289 -58.90 38.87 2.72
N LEU A 290 -58.39 37.66 2.91
CA LEU A 290 -58.08 37.10 4.23
C LEU A 290 -56.96 37.88 4.95
N THR A 291 -55.97 38.42 4.23
CA THR A 291 -54.95 39.30 4.81
C THR A 291 -55.55 40.62 5.26
N GLY A 292 -56.42 41.23 4.45
CA GLY A 292 -57.15 42.43 4.86
C GLY A 292 -58.06 42.17 6.07
N ASP A 293 -58.78 41.05 6.08
CA ASP A 293 -59.63 40.65 7.21
C ASP A 293 -58.78 40.37 8.47
N ALA A 294 -57.59 39.79 8.33
CA ALA A 294 -56.66 39.56 9.44
C ALA A 294 -56.02 40.85 9.97
N GLU A 295 -55.71 41.81 9.10
CA GLU A 295 -55.23 43.14 9.48
C GLU A 295 -56.33 43.92 10.22
N GLN A 296 -57.58 43.85 9.75
CA GLN A 296 -58.74 44.40 10.47
C GLN A 296 -58.96 43.71 11.82
N LEU A 297 -58.78 42.39 11.91
CA LEU A 297 -58.86 41.66 13.19
C LEU A 297 -57.71 42.03 14.14
N LYS A 298 -56.52 42.32 13.61
CA LYS A 298 -55.38 42.80 14.40
C LYS A 298 -55.59 44.23 14.87
N GLU A 299 -56.11 45.11 14.01
CA GLU A 299 -56.44 46.48 14.33
C GLU A 299 -57.55 46.53 15.38
N THR A 300 -58.64 45.76 15.21
CA THR A 300 -59.69 45.63 16.22
C THR A 300 -59.22 44.99 17.52
N ARG A 301 -58.25 44.06 17.50
CA ARG A 301 -57.60 43.56 18.73
C ARG A 301 -56.72 44.60 19.41
N LEU A 302 -55.97 45.39 18.64
CA LEU A 302 -55.13 46.45 19.17
C LEU A 302 -55.99 47.61 19.70
N GLU A 303 -57.07 47.94 19.02
CA GLU A 303 -58.08 48.89 19.49
C GLU A 303 -58.84 48.35 20.70
N ALA A 304 -59.20 47.06 20.75
CA ALA A 304 -59.78 46.41 21.93
C ALA A 304 -58.79 46.34 23.11
N ALA A 305 -57.49 46.18 22.86
CA ALA A 305 -56.45 46.27 23.89
C ALA A 305 -56.22 47.70 24.38
N ARG A 306 -56.34 48.70 23.49
CA ARG A 306 -56.24 50.14 23.82
C ARG A 306 -57.49 50.65 24.54
N THR A 307 -58.68 50.17 24.17
CA THR A 307 -59.97 50.57 24.78
C THR A 307 -60.36 49.70 25.97
N GLY A 308 -59.80 48.49 26.08
CA GLY A 308 -60.02 47.52 27.17
C GLY A 308 -59.26 47.80 28.46
N SER A 309 -58.54 48.92 28.58
CA SER A 309 -57.87 49.31 29.84
C SER A 309 -58.81 49.92 30.89
N GLY A 310 -60.12 49.89 30.67
CA GLY A 310 -61.06 50.57 31.55
C GLY A 310 -62.43 49.93 31.64
N THR A 311 -62.52 48.65 32.04
CA THR A 311 -63.53 48.11 32.98
C THR A 311 -63.53 46.58 33.02
N GLY A 312 -63.13 46.02 34.15
CA GLY A 312 -63.77 44.86 34.77
C GLY A 312 -63.63 43.47 34.15
N SER A 313 -62.91 42.62 34.89
CA SER A 313 -63.17 41.18 35.11
C SER A 313 -62.45 40.16 34.21
N GLY A 314 -61.47 39.49 34.82
CA GLY A 314 -61.39 38.03 34.80
C GLY A 314 -60.67 37.38 33.64
N ASP A 315 -59.38 37.10 33.85
CA ASP A 315 -58.72 35.86 33.45
C ASP A 315 -58.53 35.58 31.94
N ALA A 316 -57.49 36.18 31.35
CA ALA A 316 -56.66 35.53 30.34
C ALA A 316 -55.33 36.29 30.17
N LYS A 317 -54.29 35.77 30.83
CA LYS A 317 -52.85 35.96 30.60
C LYS A 317 -52.47 36.76 29.33
N ALA A 318 -52.26 38.08 29.48
CA ALA A 318 -51.59 38.91 28.48
C ALA A 318 -50.67 39.95 29.15
N VAL A 319 -49.99 39.56 30.22
CA VAL A 319 -48.76 40.23 30.67
C VAL A 319 -47.62 39.31 30.25
N THR A 320 -47.27 39.32 28.98
CA THR A 320 -45.98 38.76 28.56
C THR A 320 -44.91 39.68 29.13
N TYR A 321 -44.17 39.22 30.12
CA TYR A 321 -43.02 39.97 30.61
C TYR A 321 -42.04 40.10 29.44
N PRO A 322 -41.61 41.31 29.06
CA PRO A 322 -40.68 41.52 27.95
C PRO A 322 -39.37 40.74 28.13
N ASP A 323 -38.99 40.43 29.38
CA ASP A 323 -37.85 39.58 29.72
C ASP A 323 -38.02 38.12 29.27
N HIS A 324 -39.23 37.57 29.31
CA HIS A 324 -39.50 36.21 28.81
C HIS A 324 -39.51 36.19 27.29
N GLU A 325 -40.05 37.22 26.63
CA GLU A 325 -39.97 37.36 25.18
C GLU A 325 -38.52 37.53 24.71
N ALA A 326 -37.71 38.33 25.40
CA ALA A 326 -36.29 38.48 25.09
C ALA A 326 -35.51 37.16 25.28
N LYS A 327 -35.79 36.40 26.34
CA LYS A 327 -35.20 35.07 26.56
C LYS A 327 -35.66 34.05 25.52
N ILE A 328 -36.94 34.07 25.16
CA ILE A 328 -37.50 33.21 24.13
C ILE A 328 -36.90 33.55 22.76
N ASN A 329 -36.75 34.83 22.43
CA ASN A 329 -36.09 35.28 21.19
C ASN A 329 -34.61 34.91 21.17
N ALA A 330 -33.91 34.97 22.31
CA ALA A 330 -32.54 34.48 22.42
C ALA A 330 -32.46 32.95 22.19
N LEU A 331 -33.41 32.17 22.70
CA LEU A 331 -33.51 30.73 22.45
C LEU A 331 -33.89 30.40 21.00
N TYR A 332 -34.78 31.18 20.38
CA TYR A 332 -35.06 31.09 18.94
C TYR A 332 -33.84 31.47 18.10
N GLY A 333 -32.92 32.28 18.62
CA GLY A 333 -31.64 32.56 17.99
C GLY A 333 -30.66 31.39 18.05
N THR A 334 -30.70 30.56 19.11
CA THR A 334 -29.84 29.36 19.24
C THR A 334 -30.47 28.11 18.64
N LEU A 335 -31.78 28.10 18.39
CA LEU A 335 -32.47 26.96 17.78
C LEU A 335 -31.93 26.62 16.37
N PRO A 336 -31.68 27.57 15.45
CA PRO A 336 -31.11 27.29 14.14
C PRO A 336 -29.70 26.67 14.20
N SER A 337 -28.89 26.99 15.23
CA SER A 337 -27.58 26.36 15.39
C SER A 337 -27.71 24.94 15.94
N ILE A 338 -28.64 24.71 16.87
CA ILE A 338 -28.97 23.37 17.37
C ILE A 338 -29.57 22.50 16.26
N ASP A 339 -30.49 23.01 15.45
CA ASP A 339 -31.11 22.28 14.34
C ASP A 339 -30.09 21.86 13.28
N LYS A 340 -29.04 22.67 13.06
CA LYS A 340 -27.92 22.30 12.19
C LYS A 340 -27.00 21.24 12.81
N LEU A 341 -26.77 21.28 14.12
CA LEU A 341 -25.85 20.36 14.81
C LEU A 341 -26.51 19.02 15.19
N ALA A 342 -27.81 19.00 15.45
CA ALA A 342 -28.58 17.83 15.82
C ALA A 342 -28.43 16.64 14.85
N PRO A 343 -28.53 16.82 13.50
CA PRO A 343 -28.36 15.70 12.56
C PRO A 343 -26.90 15.22 12.45
N ILE A 344 -25.92 16.02 12.86
CA ILE A 344 -24.48 15.66 12.78
C ILE A 344 -24.05 14.85 14.01
N LEU A 345 -24.71 15.03 15.15
CA LEU A 345 -24.41 14.32 16.40
C LEU A 345 -24.42 12.78 16.28
N PRO A 346 -25.44 12.13 15.67
CA PRO A 346 -25.41 10.67 15.51
C PRO A 346 -24.25 10.21 14.61
N LEU A 347 -23.93 10.95 13.54
CA LEU A 347 -22.79 10.64 12.66
C LEU A 347 -21.46 10.74 13.41
N VAL A 348 -21.27 11.77 14.23
CA VAL A 348 -20.08 11.93 15.07
C VAL A 348 -20.00 10.82 16.11
N LEU A 349 -21.13 10.40 16.70
CA LEU A 349 -21.17 9.29 17.65
C LEU A 349 -20.80 7.96 16.99
N GLU A 350 -21.30 7.68 15.79
CA GLU A 350 -20.90 6.51 15.02
C GLU A 350 -19.40 6.52 14.67
N ARG A 351 -18.88 7.66 14.19
CA ARG A 351 -17.44 7.84 13.95
C ARG A 351 -16.63 7.65 15.24
N LEU A 352 -17.06 8.20 16.37
CA LEU A 352 -16.41 7.99 17.66
C LEU A 352 -16.49 6.53 18.12
N ARG A 353 -17.56 5.80 17.81
CA ARG A 353 -17.67 4.38 18.11
C ARG A 353 -16.68 3.55 17.30
N THR A 354 -16.50 3.85 16.01
CA THR A 354 -15.46 3.21 15.19
C THR A 354 -14.07 3.61 15.66
N LEU A 355 -13.87 4.88 16.00
CA LEU A 355 -12.60 5.42 16.48
C LEU A 355 -12.26 4.89 17.88
N ARG A 356 -13.24 4.55 18.72
CA ARG A 356 -13.02 3.96 20.04
C ARG A 356 -12.20 2.68 19.95
N LEU A 357 -12.48 1.82 18.97
CA LEU A 357 -11.69 0.61 18.76
C LEU A 357 -10.23 0.96 18.41
N LEU A 358 -10.04 1.92 17.51
CA LEU A 358 -8.71 2.41 17.15
C LEU A 358 -7.98 2.99 18.37
N HIS A 359 -8.62 3.85 19.16
CA HIS A 359 -8.04 4.42 20.37
C HIS A 359 -7.68 3.35 21.41
N THR A 360 -8.54 2.35 21.61
CA THR A 360 -8.21 1.24 22.51
C THR A 360 -7.04 0.42 22.00
N SER A 361 -6.94 0.18 20.69
CA SER A 361 -5.79 -0.51 20.10
C SER A 361 -4.51 0.32 20.16
N ALA A 362 -4.60 1.65 19.99
CA ALA A 362 -3.47 2.55 20.09
C ALA A 362 -2.94 2.60 21.52
N TRP A 363 -3.83 2.64 22.51
CA TRP A 363 -3.46 2.56 23.92
C TRP A 363 -2.81 1.20 24.28
N GLN A 364 -3.37 0.08 23.77
CA GLN A 364 -2.75 -1.23 23.96
C GLN A 364 -1.37 -1.32 23.30
N ALA A 365 -1.20 -0.74 22.10
CA ALA A 365 0.08 -0.69 21.41
C ALA A 365 1.12 0.12 22.20
N ASP A 366 0.71 1.24 22.82
CA ASP A 366 1.57 2.04 23.70
C ASP A 366 2.01 1.24 24.94
N GLN A 367 1.12 0.47 25.55
CA GLN A 367 1.50 -0.45 26.64
C GLN A 367 2.48 -1.54 26.21
N VAL A 368 2.27 -2.13 25.03
CA VAL A 368 3.19 -3.15 24.51
C VAL A 368 4.54 -2.54 24.15
N LEU A 369 4.58 -1.30 23.64
CA LEU A 369 5.79 -0.59 23.29
C LEU A 369 6.60 -0.23 24.54
N THR A 370 5.94 0.30 25.57
CA THR A 370 6.59 0.57 26.86
C THR A 370 7.09 -0.71 27.53
N GLU A 371 6.33 -1.82 27.46
CA GLU A 371 6.83 -3.11 27.93
C GLU A 371 8.06 -3.58 27.12
N LEU A 372 8.03 -3.43 25.80
CA LEU A 372 9.15 -3.79 24.93
C LEU A 372 10.39 -2.95 25.24
N GLU A 373 10.24 -1.65 25.47
CA GLU A 373 11.32 -0.75 25.87
C GLU A 373 11.95 -1.21 27.19
N THR A 374 11.14 -1.56 28.19
CA THR A 374 11.66 -2.09 29.46
C THR A 374 12.36 -3.44 29.30
N ARG A 375 11.89 -4.31 28.38
CA ARG A 375 12.56 -5.58 28.06
C ARG A 375 13.88 -5.35 27.34
N GLN A 376 13.95 -4.42 26.39
CA GLN A 376 15.18 -4.06 25.71
C GLN A 376 16.22 -3.49 26.67
N ALA A 377 15.82 -2.61 27.60
CA ALA A 377 16.71 -2.10 28.63
C ALA A 377 17.28 -3.23 29.52
N LYS A 378 16.46 -4.20 29.93
CA LYS A 378 16.93 -5.38 30.68
C LYS A 378 17.87 -6.25 29.86
N GLN A 379 17.58 -6.48 28.58
CA GLN A 379 18.45 -7.25 27.69
C GLN A 379 19.81 -6.56 27.51
N GLU A 380 19.85 -5.23 27.39
CA GLU A 380 21.09 -4.48 27.32
C GLU A 380 21.91 -4.61 28.63
N GLU A 381 21.26 -4.56 29.79
CA GLU A 381 21.91 -4.82 31.08
C GLU A 381 22.44 -6.25 31.18
N GLU A 382 21.68 -7.24 30.69
CA GLU A 382 22.13 -8.63 30.62
C GLU A 382 23.35 -8.74 29.70
N ILE A 383 23.31 -8.21 28.47
CA ILE A 383 24.44 -8.23 27.54
C ILE A 383 25.70 -7.65 28.21
N LYS A 384 25.59 -6.51 28.90
CA LYS A 384 26.71 -5.93 29.66
C LYS A 384 27.25 -6.85 30.76
N LYS A 385 26.37 -7.59 31.45
CA LYS A 385 26.79 -8.61 32.44
C LYS A 385 27.50 -9.78 31.76
N TRP A 386 27.03 -10.23 30.59
CA TRP A 386 27.65 -11.31 29.82
C TRP A 386 29.01 -10.89 29.28
N GLU A 387 29.17 -9.65 28.80
CA GLU A 387 30.46 -9.08 28.41
C GLU A 387 31.44 -9.07 29.60
N GLY A 388 30.99 -8.60 30.77
CA GLY A 388 31.81 -8.63 31.98
C GLY A 388 32.22 -10.04 32.40
N GLN A 389 31.29 -11.01 32.33
CA GLN A 389 31.59 -12.42 32.60
C GLN A 389 32.54 -13.01 31.58
N LEU A 390 32.41 -12.66 30.30
CA LEU A 390 33.30 -13.13 29.24
C LEU A 390 34.72 -12.63 29.42
N VAL A 391 34.91 -11.37 29.85
CA VAL A 391 36.24 -10.83 30.21
C VAL A 391 36.84 -11.58 31.40
N ILE A 392 36.03 -11.99 32.38
CA ILE A 392 36.52 -12.81 33.51
C ILE A 392 36.92 -14.21 33.02
N VAL A 393 36.14 -14.81 32.13
CA VAL A 393 36.46 -16.11 31.53
C VAL A 393 37.71 -16.02 30.66
N GLU A 394 37.88 -14.96 29.89
CA GLU A 394 39.09 -14.70 29.10
C GLU A 394 40.34 -14.61 29.99
N LYS A 395 40.27 -13.83 31.08
CA LYS A 395 41.37 -13.75 32.06
C LYS A 395 41.66 -15.10 32.72
N SER A 396 40.63 -15.84 33.14
CA SER A 396 40.84 -17.16 33.74
C SER A 396 41.37 -18.19 32.72
N MET A 397 41.02 -18.06 31.43
CA MET A 397 41.59 -18.86 30.35
C MET A 397 43.04 -18.46 30.06
N GLU A 398 43.41 -17.19 30.12
CA GLU A 398 44.81 -16.75 30.05
C GLU A 398 45.64 -17.28 31.22
N GLU A 399 45.10 -17.25 32.43
CA GLU A 399 45.75 -17.82 33.61
C GLU A 399 45.90 -19.34 33.48
N ALA A 400 44.85 -20.04 33.04
CA ALA A 400 44.87 -21.47 32.80
C ALA A 400 45.85 -21.87 31.69
N THR A 401 45.95 -21.09 30.60
CA THR A 401 46.92 -21.33 29.52
C THR A 401 48.35 -21.05 29.97
N LYS A 402 48.59 -20.02 30.77
CA LYS A 402 49.91 -19.77 31.41
C LYS A 402 50.29 -20.91 32.34
N ALA A 403 49.35 -21.39 33.18
CA ALA A 403 49.56 -22.55 34.04
C ALA A 403 49.82 -23.82 33.22
N MET A 404 49.08 -24.06 32.14
CA MET A 404 49.29 -25.20 31.24
C MET A 404 50.64 -25.12 30.54
N HIS A 405 51.09 -23.94 30.12
CA HIS A 405 52.42 -23.74 29.53
C HIS A 405 53.53 -23.97 30.58
N GLY A 406 53.32 -23.54 31.82
CA GLY A 406 54.20 -23.86 32.95
C GLY A 406 54.30 -25.36 33.20
N ASN A 407 53.17 -26.05 33.29
CA ASN A 407 53.10 -27.51 33.46
C ASN A 407 53.75 -28.24 32.27
N MET A 408 53.53 -27.77 31.03
CA MET A 408 54.16 -28.32 29.83
C MET A 408 55.69 -28.18 29.88
N LYS A 409 56.22 -27.06 30.38
CA LYS A 409 57.66 -26.89 30.59
C LYS A 409 58.20 -27.87 31.63
N VAL A 410 57.53 -28.01 32.77
CA VAL A 410 57.93 -28.97 33.81
C VAL A 410 57.95 -30.39 33.26
N VAL A 411 56.89 -30.81 32.55
CA VAL A 411 56.83 -32.12 31.91
C VAL A 411 57.91 -32.27 30.84
N GLY A 412 58.17 -31.23 30.04
CA GLY A 412 59.25 -31.24 29.06
C GLY A 412 60.64 -31.37 29.69
N ASP A 413 60.89 -30.71 30.82
CA ASP A 413 62.14 -30.83 31.57
C ASP A 413 62.25 -32.20 32.26
N ASP A 414 61.14 -32.76 32.73
CA ASP A 414 61.07 -34.14 33.24
C ASP A 414 61.37 -35.17 32.14
N VAL A 415 60.79 -35.01 30.95
CA VAL A 415 61.08 -35.86 29.78
C VAL A 415 62.54 -35.74 29.39
N LYS A 416 63.11 -34.54 29.31
CA LYS A 416 64.56 -34.36 29.05
C LYS A 416 65.42 -35.00 30.13
N ARG A 417 65.03 -34.94 31.40
CA ARG A 417 65.73 -35.63 32.48
C ARG A 417 65.65 -37.15 32.32
N ILE A 418 64.52 -37.68 31.86
CA ILE A 418 64.35 -39.10 31.55
C ILE A 418 65.19 -39.47 30.33
N GLU A 419 65.16 -38.70 29.24
CA GLU A 419 65.99 -38.88 28.05
C GLU A 419 67.48 -38.88 28.42
N ALA A 420 67.96 -37.92 29.20
CA ALA A 420 69.35 -37.89 29.66
C ALA A 420 69.73 -39.08 30.54
N ARG A 421 68.78 -39.62 31.34
CA ARG A 421 69.01 -40.87 32.10
C ARG A 421 69.03 -42.08 31.18
N VAL A 422 68.18 -42.13 30.17
CA VAL A 422 68.17 -43.20 29.17
C VAL A 422 69.44 -43.17 28.32
N GLU A 423 69.89 -42.00 27.88
CA GLU A 423 71.16 -41.83 27.17
C GLU A 423 72.36 -42.25 28.02
N LYS A 424 72.38 -41.91 29.32
CA LYS A 424 73.40 -42.40 30.24
C LYS A 424 73.40 -43.92 30.34
N LEU A 425 72.22 -44.53 30.50
CA LEU A 425 72.09 -45.99 30.55
C LEU A 425 72.50 -46.67 29.23
N LEU A 426 72.23 -46.03 28.09
CA LEU A 426 72.67 -46.51 26.78
C LEU A 426 74.19 -46.35 26.59
N SER A 427 74.80 -45.31 27.16
CA SER A 427 76.26 -45.11 27.11
C SER A 427 77.04 -45.99 28.09
N GLU A 428 76.41 -46.43 29.19
CA GLU A 428 76.99 -47.36 30.18
C GLU A 428 76.93 -48.83 29.73
N HIS A 429 76.29 -49.14 28.60
CA HIS A 429 76.38 -50.44 27.93
C HIS A 429 77.23 -50.36 26.64
N PRO A 430 78.57 -50.26 26.73
CA PRO A 430 79.40 -50.67 25.62
C PRO A 430 79.33 -52.20 25.50
N VAL A 431 79.12 -52.64 24.27
CA VAL A 431 79.18 -54.03 23.81
C VAL A 431 80.43 -54.72 24.38
N GLU A 432 80.22 -55.81 25.12
CA GLU A 432 81.13 -56.96 25.17
C GLU A 432 80.51 -58.11 24.39
#